data_AF-A0A4Y2GN25-F1
#
_entry.id   AF-A0A4Y2GN25-F1
#
_cell.length_a   1.000
_cell.length_b   1.000
_cell.length_c   1.000
_cell.angle_alpha   90.00
_cell.angle_beta   90.00
_cell.angle_gamma   90.00
#
_symmetry.space_group_name_H-M   'P 1'
#
loop_
_entity.id
_entity.type
_entity.pdbx_description
1 polymer ?
#
loop_
_entity_poly.entity_id
_entity_poly.type
_entity_poly.pdbx_seq_one_letter_code
_entity_poly.pdbx_strand_id
1 'polypeptide(L)'
;MAKVISGESKDVDDNDSENWITETLSKILKDYKPENIFNADETALCFQCLPQKTLTFKKEKCFEGKQRKAILTVMLGANMTGHQKLKPLVIGRSKNPRCFKGAKSLEVDYDFNKKILDDVRNL
;
A
#
# COMPACT_ATOMS: atom_id res chain seq x y z
N MET A 1 19.26 -4.88 18.45
CA MET A 1 17.88 -4.42 18.18
C MET A 1 17.98 -3.23 17.24
N ALA A 2 17.45 -3.33 16.02
CA ALA A 2 17.47 -2.24 15.05
C ALA A 2 16.11 -1.53 15.10
N LYS A 3 16.11 -0.25 15.46
CA LYS A 3 14.95 0.63 15.36
C LYS A 3 14.98 1.23 13.96
N VAL A 4 14.05 0.82 13.11
CA VAL A 4 13.78 1.51 11.85
C VAL A 4 12.83 2.66 12.21
N ILE A 5 13.31 3.88 12.03
CA ILE A 5 12.49 5.09 12.11
C ILE A 5 12.23 5.46 10.66
N SER A 6 11.03 5.17 10.18
CA SER A 6 10.54 5.61 8.88
C SER A 6 9.47 6.67 9.13
N GLY A 7 9.71 7.86 8.61
CA GLY A 7 8.87 9.04 8.76
C GLY A 7 9.73 10.27 8.48
N GLU A 8 9.37 11.06 7.47
CA GLU A 8 9.90 12.40 7.30
C GLU A 8 9.35 13.29 8.42
N SER A 9 9.89 13.17 9.63
CA SER A 9 9.63 14.12 10.71
C SER A 9 10.53 15.34 10.48
N LYS A 10 10.19 16.15 9.48
CA LYS A 10 10.65 17.54 9.45
C LYS A 10 9.63 18.36 10.24
N ASP A 11 10.04 18.74 11.44
CA ASP A 11 9.42 19.66 12.40
C ASP A 11 8.17 20.40 11.89
N VAL A 12 7.00 19.85 12.19
CA VAL A 12 5.79 20.64 12.33
C VAL A 12 5.51 20.69 13.82
N ASP A 13 5.31 21.88 14.38
CA ASP A 13 4.89 22.02 15.78
C ASP A 13 3.57 21.25 15.98
N ASP A 14 3.52 20.39 16.99
CA ASP A 14 2.32 19.62 17.32
C ASP A 14 1.11 20.54 17.51
N ASN A 15 1.34 21.75 18.06
CA ASN A 15 0.31 22.77 18.26
C ASN A 15 -0.23 23.34 16.93
N ASP A 16 0.61 23.50 15.91
CA ASP A 16 0.19 23.97 14.59
C ASP A 16 -0.63 22.90 13.85
N SER A 17 -0.27 21.63 14.02
CA SER A 17 -1.01 20.50 13.47
C SER A 17 -2.40 20.37 14.09
N GLU A 18 -2.48 20.48 15.42
CA GLU A 18 -3.74 20.40 16.14
C GLU A 18 -4.67 21.58 15.79
N ASN A 19 -4.13 22.80 15.71
CA ASN A 19 -4.86 23.98 15.25
C ASN A 19 -5.37 23.80 13.80
N TRP A 20 -4.57 23.24 12.91
CA TRP A 20 -5.00 22.98 11.53
C TRP A 20 -6.19 21.99 11.47
N ILE A 21 -6.13 20.88 12.22
CA ILE A 21 -7.21 19.88 12.28
C ILE A 21 -8.49 20.50 12.84
N THR A 22 -8.38 21.23 13.95
CA THR A 22 -9.54 21.76 14.68
C THR A 22 -10.17 22.95 13.99
N GLU A 23 -9.39 23.91 13.52
CA GLU A 23 -9.91 25.15 12.96
C GLU A 23 -10.10 25.10 11.45
N THR A 24 -9.12 24.59 10.71
CA THR A 24 -9.12 24.68 9.24
C THR A 24 -9.84 23.50 8.62
N LEU A 25 -9.42 22.28 8.94
CA LEU A 25 -10.03 21.07 8.39
C LEU A 25 -11.51 20.98 8.77
N SER A 26 -11.87 21.24 10.03
CA SER A 26 -13.27 21.22 10.46
C SER A 26 -14.15 22.24 9.74
N LYS A 27 -13.63 23.40 9.34
CA LYS A 27 -14.39 24.37 8.52
C LYS A 27 -14.62 23.84 7.11
N ILE A 28 -13.59 23.28 6.49
CA ILE A 28 -13.69 22.66 5.15
C ILE A 28 -14.70 21.51 5.17
N LEU A 29 -14.61 20.61 6.16
CA LEU A 29 -15.49 19.43 6.22
C LEU A 29 -16.97 19.79 6.42
N LYS A 30 -17.30 20.94 7.03
CA LYS A 30 -18.69 21.40 7.21
C LYS A 30 -19.41 21.70 5.90
N ASP A 31 -18.66 22.04 4.84
CA ASP A 31 -19.22 22.33 3.52
C ASP A 31 -19.61 21.07 2.74
N TYR A 32 -19.20 19.88 3.22
CA TYR A 32 -19.46 18.60 2.58
C TYR A 32 -20.31 17.69 3.47
N LYS A 33 -21.20 16.93 2.85
CA LYS A 33 -21.91 15.86 3.55
C LYS A 33 -20.94 14.70 3.85
N PRO A 34 -21.14 13.94 4.94
CA PRO A 34 -20.31 12.77 5.25
C PRO A 34 -20.18 11.76 4.10
N GLU A 35 -21.21 11.62 3.26
CA GLU A 35 -21.19 10.71 2.11
C GLU A 35 -20.22 11.15 1.01
N ASN A 36 -19.88 12.44 0.96
CA ASN A 36 -19.01 13.06 -0.04
C ASN A 36 -17.58 13.28 0.44
N ILE A 37 -17.26 12.92 1.69
CA ILE A 37 -15.92 13.00 2.27
C ILE A 37 -15.27 11.62 2.10
N PHE A 38 -14.19 11.52 1.33
CA PHE A 38 -13.48 10.27 1.10
C PHE A 38 -12.08 10.32 1.70
N ASN A 39 -11.67 9.20 2.29
CA ASN A 39 -10.26 8.93 2.57
C ASN A 39 -9.77 7.85 1.62
N ALA A 40 -8.51 7.95 1.20
CA ALA A 40 -7.84 6.92 0.44
C ALA A 40 -6.40 6.77 0.91
N ASP A 41 -5.91 5.54 0.95
CA ASP A 41 -4.57 5.22 1.40
C ASP A 41 -3.94 4.11 0.56
N GLU A 42 -2.62 4.09 0.53
CA GLU A 42 -1.81 3.11 -0.20
C GLU A 42 -1.34 1.99 0.74
N THR A 43 -1.51 0.74 0.32
CA THR A 43 -0.96 -0.42 1.03
C THR A 43 -0.17 -1.34 0.11
N ALA A 44 0.91 -1.93 0.63
CA ALA A 44 1.73 -2.88 -0.09
C ALA A 44 1.31 -4.33 0.21
N LEU A 45 0.91 -5.07 -0.82
CA LEU A 45 0.55 -6.48 -0.75
C LEU A 45 1.75 -7.37 -1.17
N CYS A 46 2.39 -8.06 -0.21
CA CYS A 46 3.35 -9.14 -0.52
C CYS A 46 2.64 -10.49 -0.62
N PHE A 47 2.58 -11.07 -1.82
CA PHE A 47 1.85 -12.34 -2.05
C PHE A 47 2.75 -13.51 -2.49
N GLN A 48 4.05 -13.28 -2.70
CA GLN A 48 5.04 -14.34 -2.99
C GLN A 48 6.13 -14.43 -1.91
N CYS A 49 5.78 -14.08 -0.68
CA CYS A 49 6.65 -14.24 0.46
C CYS A 49 6.74 -15.75 0.81
N LEU A 50 7.75 -16.49 0.30
CA LEU A 50 8.02 -17.85 0.78
C LEU A 50 8.43 -17.80 2.26
N PRO A 51 8.11 -18.83 3.06
CA PRO A 51 8.63 -18.92 4.42
C PRO A 51 10.16 -18.87 4.39
N GLN A 52 10.74 -18.05 5.27
CA GLN A 52 12.19 -17.83 5.35
C GLN A 52 12.97 -19.10 5.79
N LYS A 53 12.27 -20.13 6.26
CA LYS A 53 12.84 -21.38 6.74
C LYS A 53 12.20 -22.56 6.01
N THR A 54 12.96 -23.16 5.09
CA THR A 54 12.68 -24.52 4.63
C THR A 54 13.03 -25.47 5.77
N LEU A 55 12.13 -26.36 6.16
CA LEU A 55 12.46 -27.49 7.05
C LEU A 55 13.50 -28.37 6.34
N THR A 56 14.78 -28.22 6.69
CA THR A 56 15.86 -29.03 6.10
C THR A 56 16.03 -30.33 6.87
N PHE A 57 16.06 -31.46 6.15
CA PHE A 57 16.61 -32.70 6.69
C PHE A 57 18.14 -32.57 6.84
N LYS A 58 18.69 -33.20 7.89
CA LYS A 58 20.04 -33.02 8.45
C LYS A 58 21.26 -33.15 7.50
N LYS A 59 21.10 -33.34 6.18
CA LYS A 59 22.21 -33.68 5.25
C LYS A 59 22.17 -33.06 3.85
N GLU A 60 21.26 -32.13 3.53
CA GLU A 60 21.25 -31.49 2.20
C GLU A 60 21.85 -30.09 2.20
N LYS A 61 22.70 -29.79 1.22
CA LYS A 61 23.20 -28.42 0.98
C LYS A 61 22.05 -27.56 0.47
N CYS A 62 21.57 -26.65 1.30
CA CYS A 62 20.62 -25.62 0.88
C CYS A 62 21.31 -24.65 -0.09
N PHE A 63 20.83 -24.60 -1.34
CA PHE A 63 21.03 -23.44 -2.18
C PHE A 63 20.12 -22.32 -1.66
N GLU A 64 20.68 -21.16 -1.32
CA GLU A 64 19.89 -19.96 -1.03
C GLU A 64 19.10 -19.58 -2.29
N GLY A 65 17.86 -20.06 -2.37
CA GLY A 65 16.93 -19.64 -3.40
C GLY A 65 16.64 -18.16 -3.21
N LYS A 66 16.94 -17.34 -4.23
CA LYS A 66 16.65 -15.91 -4.24
C LYS A 66 15.15 -15.70 -3.97
N GLN A 67 14.82 -15.22 -2.78
CA GLN A 67 13.46 -14.96 -2.34
C GLN A 67 12.78 -13.97 -3.31
N ARG A 68 11.82 -14.45 -4.10
CA ARG A 68 11.06 -13.61 -5.02
C ARG A 68 9.89 -12.99 -4.27
N LYS A 69 10.14 -11.91 -3.53
CA LYS A 69 9.06 -11.05 -3.02
C LYS A 69 8.42 -10.33 -4.21
N ALA A 70 7.20 -10.73 -4.57
CA ALA A 70 6.35 -9.94 -5.45
C ALA A 70 5.47 -9.04 -4.58
N ILE A 71 5.61 -7.74 -4.79
CA ILE A 71 4.85 -6.69 -4.11
C ILE A 71 3.93 -6.04 -5.14
N LEU A 72 2.68 -5.83 -4.75
CA LEU A 72 1.75 -4.94 -5.44
C LEU A 72 1.43 -3.78 -4.53
N THR A 73 1.37 -2.59 -5.09
CA THR A 73 0.78 -1.43 -4.43
C THR A 73 -0.73 -1.48 -4.68
N VAL A 74 -1.53 -1.26 -3.64
CA VAL A 74 -2.98 -1.20 -3.73
C VAL A 74 -3.45 0.10 -3.08
N MET A 75 -4.13 0.96 -3.83
CA MET A 75 -4.81 2.13 -3.30
C MET A 75 -6.27 1.76 -3.02
N LEU A 76 -6.69 1.99 -1.79
CA LEU A 76 -8.05 1.74 -1.31
C LEU A 76 -8.63 3.05 -0.81
N GLY A 77 -9.94 3.24 -0.99
CA GLY A 77 -10.62 4.40 -0.43
C GLY A 77 -12.09 4.15 -0.16
N ALA A 78 -12.64 4.89 0.79
CA ALA A 78 -14.04 4.82 1.17
C ALA A 78 -14.52 6.18 1.67
N ASN A 79 -15.83 6.41 1.60
CA ASN A 79 -16.42 7.60 2.20
C ASN A 79 -16.44 7.52 3.72
N MET A 80 -16.62 8.66 4.38
CA MET A 80 -16.59 8.80 5.84
C MET A 80 -17.65 7.93 6.52
N THR A 81 -18.79 7.69 5.86
CA THR A 81 -19.85 6.79 6.37
C THR A 81 -19.53 5.30 6.20
N GLY A 82 -18.56 4.95 5.35
CA GLY A 82 -18.20 3.57 5.01
C GLY A 82 -19.13 2.87 4.01
N HIS A 83 -20.25 3.48 3.62
CA HIS A 83 -21.21 2.87 2.68
C HIS A 83 -20.66 2.76 1.26
N GLN A 84 -19.91 3.76 0.80
CA GLN A 84 -19.35 3.79 -0.54
C GLN A 84 -17.86 3.48 -0.49
N LYS A 85 -17.46 2.41 -1.19
CA LYS A 85 -16.06 2.04 -1.41
C LYS A 85 -15.66 2.41 -2.83
N LEU A 86 -14.50 3.03 -2.99
CA LEU A 86 -13.90 3.28 -4.29
C LEU A 86 -13.42 1.97 -4.90
N LYS A 87 -13.44 1.89 -6.24
CA LYS A 87 -12.86 0.76 -6.96
C LYS A 87 -11.35 0.72 -6.66
N PRO A 88 -10.79 -0.42 -6.20
CA PRO A 88 -9.37 -0.50 -5.90
C PRO A 88 -8.51 -0.25 -7.15
N LEU A 89 -7.42 0.49 -6.97
CA LEU A 89 -6.36 0.63 -7.96
C LEU A 89 -5.18 -0.24 -7.55
N VAL A 90 -4.81 -1.20 -8.39
CA VAL A 90 -3.66 -2.07 -8.19
C VAL A 90 -2.54 -1.63 -9.12
N ILE A 91 -1.38 -1.30 -8.54
CA ILE A 91 -0.19 -0.95 -9.29
C ILE A 91 0.84 -2.06 -9.13
N GLY A 92 1.22 -2.67 -10.25
CA GLY A 92 2.25 -3.70 -10.28
C GLY A 92 3.46 -3.32 -11.13
N ARG A 93 4.42 -4.24 -11.24
CA ARG A 93 5.65 -3.98 -12.01
C ARG A 93 5.50 -4.16 -13.52
N SER A 94 4.65 -5.10 -13.93
CA SER A 94 4.55 -5.53 -15.33
C SER A 94 3.38 -4.86 -16.03
N LYS A 95 3.61 -4.19 -17.15
CA LYS A 95 2.52 -3.65 -17.98
C LYS A 95 1.45 -4.70 -18.32
N ASN A 96 1.89 -5.94 -18.59
CA ASN A 96 1.01 -7.06 -18.88
C ASN A 96 1.34 -8.21 -17.91
N PRO A 97 0.72 -8.27 -16.73
CA PRO A 97 0.94 -9.36 -15.79
C PRO A 97 0.49 -10.70 -16.40
N ARG A 98 1.32 -11.73 -16.27
CA ARG A 98 0.97 -13.07 -16.77
C ARG A 98 -0.28 -13.64 -16.11
N CYS A 99 -0.57 -13.27 -14.87
CA CYS A 99 -1.78 -13.69 -14.15
C CYS A 99 -3.08 -13.12 -14.74
N PHE A 100 -3.01 -12.06 -15.56
CA PHE A 100 -4.19 -11.49 -16.23
C PHE A 100 -4.42 -12.08 -17.62
N LYS A 101 -3.56 -13.00 -18.09
CA LYS A 101 -3.72 -13.61 -19.41
C LYS A 101 -5.04 -14.39 -19.46
N GLY A 102 -5.94 -13.97 -20.36
CA GLY A 102 -7.26 -14.59 -20.53
C GLY A 102 -8.36 -14.01 -19.65
N ALA A 103 -8.06 -13.02 -18.80
CA ALA A 103 -9.08 -12.27 -18.08
C ALA A 103 -9.82 -11.35 -19.06
N LYS A 104 -11.15 -11.43 -19.11
CA LYS A 104 -11.99 -10.56 -19.96
C LYS A 104 -12.16 -9.15 -19.38
N SER A 105 -12.21 -9.08 -18.05
CA SER A 105 -12.32 -7.84 -17.28
C SER A 105 -11.75 -8.08 -15.88
N LEU A 106 -11.32 -7.01 -15.22
CA LEU A 106 -10.89 -7.03 -13.83
C LEU A 106 -11.86 -6.20 -12.99
N GLU A 107 -12.14 -6.66 -11.78
CA GLU A 107 -12.95 -5.91 -10.80
C GLU A 107 -12.18 -4.72 -10.21
N VAL A 108 -10.87 -4.66 -10.45
CA VAL A 108 -9.95 -3.61 -10.02
C VAL A 108 -9.41 -2.88 -11.24
N ASP A 109 -9.03 -1.62 -11.06
CA ASP A 109 -8.21 -0.93 -12.05
C ASP A 109 -6.76 -1.37 -11.88
N TYR A 110 -6.05 -1.51 -12.99
CA TYR A 110 -4.66 -1.94 -12.98
C TYR A 110 -3.78 -0.95 -13.72
N ASP A 111 -2.69 -0.54 -13.07
CA ASP A 111 -1.61 0.20 -13.71
C ASP A 111 -0.24 -0.44 -13.40
N PHE A 112 0.80 0.02 -14.07
CA PHE A 112 2.14 -0.47 -13.90
C PHE A 112 3.16 0.64 -13.63
N ASN A 113 4.01 0.43 -12.63
CA ASN A 113 5.19 1.25 -12.38
C ASN A 113 6.43 0.35 -12.20
N LYS A 114 7.45 0.60 -13.02
CA LYS A 114 8.69 -0.19 -13.02
C LYS A 114 9.52 -0.02 -11.74
N LYS A 115 9.31 1.06 -10.99
CA LYS A 115 10.11 1.48 -9.82
C LYS A 115 9.59 1.01 -8.45
N ILE A 116 8.41 0.36 -8.37
CA ILE A 116 7.74 -0.03 -7.10
C ILE A 116 8.63 -0.80 -6.10
N LEU A 117 9.71 -1.45 -6.56
CA LEU A 117 10.64 -2.16 -5.68
C LEU A 117 11.57 -1.25 -4.85
N ASP A 118 11.79 0.00 -5.26
CA ASP A 118 12.73 0.90 -4.61
C ASP A 118 12.06 1.72 -3.49
N ASP A 119 10.76 1.99 -3.60
CA ASP A 119 10.04 2.86 -2.64
C ASP A 119 9.61 2.08 -1.38
N VAL A 120 9.08 0.86 -1.52
CA VAL A 120 8.59 0.06 -0.38
C VAL A 120 9.71 -0.63 0.42
N ARG A 121 10.91 -0.78 -0.16
CA ARG A 121 12.07 -1.33 0.57
C ARG A 121 12.69 -0.35 1.57
N ASN A 122 12.35 0.94 1.44
CA ASN A 122 12.85 2.01 2.29
C ASN A 122 11.81 2.49 3.32
N LEU A 123 10.65 1.83 3.39
CA LEU A 123 9.68 1.91 4.49
C LEU A 123 9.96 0.79 5.50
#